data_AF-A0A1L8DJQ0-F1
#
_entry.id   AF-A0A1L8DJQ0-F1
#
_cell.length_a   1.000
_cell.length_b   1.000
_cell.length_c   1.000
_cell.angle_alpha   90.00
_cell.angle_beta   90.00
_cell.angle_gamma   90.00
#
_symmetry.space_group_name_H-M   'P 1'
#
loop_
_entity.id
_entity.type
_entity.pdbx_description
1 polymer ?
#
loop_
_entity_poly.entity_id
_entity_poly.type
_entity_poly.pdbx_seq_one_letter_code
_entity_poly.pdbx_strand_id
1 'polypeptide(L)'
;MDDLYGICNAVFRGCFDSIKGIAVVFYLDKEVNKKNSERSSRSKSTSNERLNQSTGTPSTVRRSGIHKEAAKREEESMVWKRVLQCCALNGGIFWASIAIFEYLVLPALATILTYIFSEASFGMTVWGWMQPFLSLIFQTFWVLPLFILSKIVNSLWFQDIADSAYKFRKGRPQLFSSISKLIADTLFSLIVQGLFLVQSMLVSLVPICFLGSILCFLHICLLYSLYSFEYKWFNMGWELHKRLTYIEYNWPYFFGFGIPLAVVTQLPGSYIVSGCVFSILFPLFILSGNEATPVSTANQYPLKLFSPVVAISNTLFSRTMPVHRTPGLTTPSHPVTTQKSRTK
;
A
#
# COMPACT_ATOMS: atom_id res chain seq x y z
N MET A 1 -1.94 -31.69 -15.20
CA MET A 1 -1.65 -30.57 -16.13
C MET A 1 -2.60 -29.40 -15.87
N ASP A 2 -3.86 -29.66 -15.54
CA ASP A 2 -4.87 -28.62 -15.25
C ASP A 2 -4.51 -27.73 -14.04
N ASP A 3 -3.92 -28.30 -12.98
CA ASP A 3 -3.49 -27.53 -11.79
C ASP A 3 -2.35 -26.54 -12.10
N LEU A 4 -1.34 -26.97 -12.88
CA LEU A 4 -0.23 -26.10 -13.25
C LEU A 4 -0.71 -24.98 -14.17
N TYR A 5 -1.59 -25.28 -15.12
CA TYR A 5 -2.23 -24.29 -15.97
C TYR A 5 -3.04 -23.28 -15.14
N GLY A 6 -3.80 -23.74 -14.15
CA GLY A 6 -4.54 -22.90 -13.21
C GLY A 6 -3.63 -21.96 -12.42
N ILE A 7 -2.52 -22.47 -11.89
CA ILE A 7 -1.51 -21.67 -11.18
C ILE A 7 -0.90 -20.63 -12.11
N CYS A 8 -0.41 -21.01 -13.29
CA CYS A 8 0.19 -20.09 -14.25
C CYS A 8 -0.79 -19.00 -14.70
N ASN A 9 -2.05 -19.37 -14.98
CA ASN A 9 -3.09 -18.41 -15.36
C ASN A 9 -3.40 -17.43 -14.22
N ALA A 10 -3.48 -17.90 -12.97
CA ALA A 10 -3.69 -17.05 -11.82
C ALA A 10 -2.53 -16.07 -11.60
N VAL A 11 -1.28 -16.53 -11.73
CA VAL A 11 -0.08 -15.68 -11.67
C VAL A 11 -0.13 -14.61 -12.77
N PHE A 12 -0.39 -15.02 -14.01
CA PHE A 12 -0.47 -14.10 -15.15
C PHE A 12 -1.55 -13.04 -14.94
N ARG A 13 -2.73 -13.46 -14.49
CA ARG A 13 -3.85 -12.55 -14.22
C ARG A 13 -3.57 -11.60 -13.06
N GLY A 14 -2.90 -12.06 -12.01
CA GLY A 14 -2.43 -11.20 -10.92
C GLY A 14 -1.48 -10.13 -11.42
N CYS A 15 -0.49 -10.53 -12.22
CA CYS A 15 0.48 -9.61 -12.83
C CYS A 15 -0.22 -8.57 -13.72
N PHE A 16 -1.14 -9.01 -14.58
CA PHE A 16 -1.92 -8.12 -15.43
C PHE A 16 -2.78 -7.11 -14.63
N ASP A 17 -3.49 -7.59 -13.60
CA ASP A 17 -4.32 -6.72 -12.75
C ASP A 17 -3.47 -5.70 -11.99
N SER A 18 -2.24 -6.03 -11.61
CA SER A 18 -1.32 -5.11 -10.92
C SER A 18 -0.91 -3.92 -11.79
N ILE A 19 -0.77 -4.13 -13.11
CA ILE A 19 -0.42 -3.09 -14.09
C ILE A 19 -1.67 -2.30 -14.50
N LYS A 20 -2.86 -2.90 -14.41
CA LYS A 20 -4.12 -2.27 -14.80
C LYS A 20 -4.41 -0.96 -14.07
N GLY A 21 -3.95 -0.77 -12.83
CA GLY A 21 -4.10 0.51 -12.11
C GLY A 21 -3.43 1.68 -12.83
N ILE A 22 -2.34 1.45 -13.55
CA ILE A 22 -1.72 2.48 -14.42
C ILE A 22 -2.70 2.91 -15.52
N ALA A 23 -3.40 1.96 -16.14
CA ALA A 23 -4.41 2.26 -17.15
C ALA A 23 -5.67 2.92 -16.55
N VAL A 24 -6.07 2.55 -15.33
CA VAL A 24 -7.19 3.19 -14.60
C VAL A 24 -6.86 4.65 -14.31
N VAL A 25 -5.62 4.94 -13.93
CA VAL A 25 -5.10 6.30 -13.77
C VAL A 25 -5.31 7.10 -15.07
N PHE A 26 -4.80 6.63 -16.22
CA PHE A 26 -5.03 7.32 -17.52
C PHE A 26 -6.50 7.44 -17.92
N TYR A 27 -7.31 6.42 -17.64
CA TYR A 27 -8.75 6.46 -17.89
C TYR A 27 -9.44 7.54 -17.06
N LEU A 28 -9.09 7.66 -15.77
CA LEU A 28 -9.62 8.69 -14.88
C LEU A 28 -9.22 10.10 -15.35
N ASP A 29 -7.97 10.31 -15.78
CA ASP A 29 -7.55 11.60 -16.34
C ASP A 29 -8.32 11.95 -17.63
N LYS A 30 -8.49 10.98 -18.54
CA LYS A 30 -9.25 11.18 -19.78
C LYS A 30 -10.71 11.53 -19.50
N GLU A 31 -11.33 10.91 -18.51
CA GLU A 31 -12.72 11.19 -18.12
C GLU A 31 -12.86 12.59 -17.48
N VAL A 32 -11.92 12.98 -16.61
CA VAL A 32 -11.86 14.32 -16.02
C VAL A 32 -11.67 15.39 -17.10
N ASN A 33 -10.73 15.19 -18.04
CA ASN A 33 -10.43 16.13 -19.13
C ASN A 33 -11.55 16.20 -20.18
N LYS A 34 -12.14 15.06 -20.56
CA LYS A 34 -13.26 15.02 -21.50
C LYS A 34 -14.45 15.80 -20.96
N LYS A 35 -14.80 15.59 -19.69
CA LYS A 35 -15.93 16.29 -19.08
C LYS A 35 -15.62 17.77 -18.80
N ASN A 36 -14.36 18.14 -18.53
CA ASN A 36 -13.96 19.56 -18.47
C ASN A 36 -14.17 20.27 -19.82
N SER A 37 -13.85 19.57 -20.91
CA SER A 37 -14.07 20.05 -22.28
C SER A 37 -15.56 20.16 -22.61
N GLU A 38 -16.37 19.15 -22.24
CA GLU A 38 -17.83 19.18 -22.41
C GLU A 38 -18.50 20.28 -21.59
N ARG A 39 -17.96 20.64 -20.42
CA ARG A 39 -18.45 21.77 -19.62
C ARG A 39 -18.07 23.11 -20.24
N SER A 40 -16.89 23.24 -20.83
CA SER A 40 -16.48 24.44 -21.58
C SER A 40 -17.37 24.65 -22.81
N SER A 41 -17.68 23.58 -23.55
CA SER A 41 -18.59 23.65 -24.71
C SER A 41 -20.04 23.92 -24.28
N ARG A 42 -20.54 23.27 -23.22
CA ARG A 42 -21.89 23.49 -22.71
C ARG A 42 -22.06 24.86 -22.05
N SER A 43 -21.03 25.40 -21.39
CA SER A 43 -21.07 26.77 -20.87
C SER A 43 -21.16 27.78 -22.02
N LYS A 44 -20.49 27.53 -23.15
CA LYS A 44 -20.61 28.36 -24.36
C LYS A 44 -21.98 28.22 -25.03
N SER A 45 -22.55 27.02 -25.10
CA SER A 45 -23.90 26.80 -25.67
C SER A 45 -25.02 27.37 -24.79
N THR A 46 -24.91 27.23 -23.46
CA THR A 46 -25.92 27.72 -22.51
C THR A 46 -25.92 29.25 -22.42
N SER A 47 -24.78 29.92 -22.64
CA SER A 47 -24.73 31.38 -22.78
C SER A 47 -25.46 31.86 -24.04
N ASN A 48 -25.41 31.10 -25.14
CA ASN A 48 -26.17 31.41 -26.36
C ASN A 48 -27.67 31.06 -26.24
N GLU A 49 -28.03 29.98 -25.52
CA GLU A 49 -29.44 29.59 -25.33
C GLU A 49 -30.18 30.42 -24.27
N ARG A 50 -29.50 30.94 -23.24
CA ARG A 50 -30.12 31.83 -22.23
C ARG A 50 -30.53 33.18 -22.79
N LEU A 51 -30.04 33.57 -23.98
CA LEU A 51 -30.53 34.74 -24.69
C LEU A 51 -31.90 34.48 -25.36
N ASN A 52 -32.29 33.21 -25.57
CA ASN A 52 -33.45 32.84 -26.39
C ASN A 52 -34.59 32.11 -25.66
N GLN A 53 -34.44 31.66 -24.41
CA GLN A 53 -35.52 30.98 -23.69
C GLN A 53 -35.64 31.44 -22.24
N SER A 54 -36.44 32.49 -22.04
CA SER A 54 -36.98 32.91 -20.75
C SER A 54 -38.40 32.37 -20.57
N THR A 55 -38.56 31.10 -20.19
CA THR A 55 -39.74 30.56 -19.45
C THR A 55 -39.63 29.04 -19.34
N GLY A 56 -39.46 28.51 -18.12
CA GLY A 56 -39.55 27.07 -17.85
C GLY A 56 -39.01 26.67 -16.48
N THR A 57 -39.86 26.03 -15.66
CA THR A 57 -39.65 25.60 -14.28
C THR A 57 -38.44 24.65 -14.07
N PRO A 58 -37.75 24.70 -12.91
CA PRO A 58 -36.54 23.91 -12.68
C PRO A 58 -36.86 22.46 -12.31
N SER A 59 -36.35 21.51 -13.09
CA SER A 59 -36.47 20.06 -12.87
C SER A 59 -35.50 19.57 -11.78
N THR A 60 -36.04 19.18 -10.63
CA THR A 60 -35.33 18.68 -9.42
C THR A 60 -34.50 17.42 -9.66
N VAL A 61 -34.89 16.55 -10.60
CA VAL A 61 -34.15 15.32 -10.96
C VAL A 61 -32.77 15.64 -11.56
N ARG A 62 -32.66 16.72 -12.35
CA ARG A 62 -31.42 17.13 -13.00
C ARG A 62 -30.37 17.62 -11.99
N ARG A 63 -30.83 18.23 -10.89
CA ARG A 63 -29.97 18.78 -9.83
C ARG A 63 -29.29 17.69 -9.01
N SER A 64 -29.98 16.59 -8.72
CA SER A 64 -29.42 15.43 -7.99
C SER A 64 -28.27 14.75 -8.74
N GLY A 65 -28.44 14.54 -10.06
CA GLY A 65 -27.40 13.96 -10.92
C GLY A 65 -26.14 14.84 -11.00
N ILE A 66 -26.31 16.15 -11.13
CA ILE A 66 -25.21 17.13 -11.19
C ILE A 66 -24.41 17.14 -9.87
N HIS A 67 -25.07 17.10 -8.71
CA HIS A 67 -24.38 17.07 -7.41
C HIS A 67 -23.59 15.76 -7.20
N LYS A 68 -24.15 14.61 -7.58
CA LYS A 68 -23.43 13.32 -7.51
C LYS A 68 -22.21 13.31 -8.44
N GLU A 69 -22.35 13.85 -9.65
CA GLU A 69 -21.27 13.88 -10.63
C GLU A 69 -20.18 14.91 -10.27
N ALA A 70 -20.55 16.01 -9.61
CA ALA A 70 -19.60 16.98 -9.07
C ALA A 70 -18.81 16.42 -7.87
N ALA A 71 -19.47 15.76 -6.91
CA ALA A 71 -18.81 15.13 -5.78
C ALA A 71 -17.82 14.04 -6.24
N LYS A 72 -18.25 13.21 -7.20
CA LYS A 72 -17.41 12.18 -7.83
C LYS A 72 -16.14 12.76 -8.47
N ARG A 73 -16.24 13.91 -9.15
CA ARG A 73 -15.10 14.61 -9.76
C ARG A 73 -14.15 15.22 -8.74
N GLU A 74 -14.68 15.77 -7.65
CA GLU A 74 -13.87 16.35 -6.59
C GLU A 74 -12.97 15.26 -5.98
N GLU A 75 -13.55 14.10 -5.68
CA GLU A 75 -12.84 12.91 -5.18
C GLU A 75 -11.77 12.41 -6.18
N GLU A 76 -12.09 12.27 -7.48
CA GLU A 76 -11.12 11.87 -8.51
C GLU A 76 -9.92 12.83 -8.59
N SER A 77 -10.18 14.14 -8.53
CA SER A 77 -9.12 15.15 -8.56
C SER A 77 -8.24 15.11 -7.30
N MET A 78 -8.80 14.70 -6.15
CA MET A 78 -8.06 14.55 -4.91
C MET A 78 -7.11 13.36 -4.98
N VAL A 79 -7.58 12.19 -5.44
CA VAL A 79 -6.73 10.99 -5.63
C VAL A 79 -5.51 11.33 -6.47
N TRP A 80 -5.73 12.02 -7.59
CA TRP A 80 -4.66 12.41 -8.50
C TRP A 80 -3.65 13.38 -7.89
N LYS A 81 -4.13 14.41 -7.20
CA LYS A 81 -3.25 15.34 -6.47
C LYS A 81 -2.40 14.60 -5.45
N ARG A 82 -2.94 13.59 -4.75
CA ARG A 82 -2.19 12.79 -3.78
C ARG A 82 -1.12 11.91 -4.44
N VAL A 83 -1.45 11.26 -5.56
CA VAL A 83 -0.44 10.50 -6.34
C VAL A 83 0.70 11.42 -6.78
N LEU A 84 0.38 12.59 -7.34
CA LEU A 84 1.38 13.55 -7.79
C LEU A 84 2.22 14.09 -6.64
N GLN A 85 1.61 14.39 -5.49
CA GLN A 85 2.30 14.81 -4.27
C GLN A 85 3.28 13.73 -3.79
N CYS A 86 2.88 12.45 -3.81
CA CYS A 86 3.74 11.33 -3.49
C CYS A 86 4.94 11.23 -4.44
N CYS A 87 4.70 11.34 -5.75
CA CYS A 87 5.77 11.34 -6.76
C CYS A 87 6.73 12.51 -6.59
N ALA A 88 6.21 13.72 -6.35
CA ALA A 88 7.02 14.94 -6.18
C ALA A 88 7.87 14.89 -4.91
N LEU A 89 7.34 14.38 -3.80
CA LEU A 89 8.08 14.25 -2.55
C LEU A 89 9.18 13.17 -2.64
N ASN A 90 8.83 11.96 -3.09
CA ASN A 90 9.74 10.82 -3.09
C ASN A 90 10.73 10.82 -4.26
N GLY A 91 10.25 11.12 -5.47
CA GLY A 91 11.09 11.16 -6.68
C GLY A 91 11.74 12.51 -6.92
N GLY A 92 11.03 13.60 -6.61
CA GLY A 92 11.56 14.96 -6.72
C GLY A 92 12.47 15.27 -5.54
N ILE A 93 11.90 15.76 -4.43
CA ILE A 93 12.67 16.31 -3.31
C ILE A 93 13.68 15.29 -2.78
N PHE A 94 13.24 14.08 -2.49
CA PHE A 94 14.06 13.12 -1.79
C PHE A 94 15.13 12.49 -2.69
N TRP A 95 14.73 11.83 -3.79
CA TRP A 95 15.69 11.21 -4.70
C TRP A 95 16.59 12.22 -5.42
N ALA A 96 16.09 13.41 -5.82
CA ALA A 96 16.94 14.44 -6.40
C ALA A 96 17.93 15.01 -5.39
N SER A 97 17.58 15.13 -4.09
CA SER A 97 18.55 15.57 -3.09
C SER A 97 19.72 14.60 -2.95
N ILE A 98 19.47 13.29 -3.02
CA ILE A 98 20.52 12.26 -3.03
C ILE A 98 21.37 12.39 -4.30
N ALA A 99 20.73 12.50 -5.47
CA ALA A 99 21.44 12.61 -6.74
C ALA A 99 22.31 13.88 -6.81
N ILE A 100 21.80 15.02 -6.36
CA ILE A 100 22.55 16.28 -6.28
C ILE A 100 23.73 16.12 -5.32
N PHE A 101 23.54 15.51 -4.17
CA PHE A 101 24.63 15.32 -3.21
C PHE A 101 25.74 14.42 -3.77
N GLU A 102 25.37 13.26 -4.30
CA GLU A 102 26.30 12.23 -4.79
C GLU A 102 27.00 12.63 -6.09
N TYR A 103 26.27 13.21 -7.05
CA TYR A 103 26.80 13.47 -8.40
C TYR A 103 27.21 14.92 -8.64
N LEU A 104 26.83 15.87 -7.80
CA LEU A 104 27.22 17.28 -7.95
C LEU A 104 28.03 17.77 -6.76
N VAL A 105 27.52 17.66 -5.53
CA VAL A 105 28.17 18.25 -4.34
C VAL A 105 29.47 17.54 -4.02
N LEU A 106 29.48 16.21 -3.92
CA LEU A 106 30.70 15.47 -3.60
C LEU A 106 31.80 15.67 -4.65
N PRO A 107 31.56 15.50 -5.97
CA PRO A 107 32.58 15.75 -6.97
C PRO A 107 33.07 17.20 -6.98
N ALA A 108 32.17 18.19 -6.83
CA ALA A 108 32.55 19.60 -6.77
C ALA A 108 33.48 19.88 -5.58
N LEU A 109 33.14 19.38 -4.39
CA LEU A 109 33.99 19.53 -3.21
C LEU A 109 35.36 18.87 -3.39
N ALA A 110 35.43 17.68 -4.00
CA ALA A 110 36.70 17.03 -4.32
C ALA A 110 37.57 17.88 -5.26
N THR A 111 36.97 18.47 -6.30
CA THR A 111 37.69 19.35 -7.23
C THR A 111 38.16 20.65 -6.58
N ILE A 112 37.35 21.26 -5.71
CA ILE A 112 37.73 22.47 -4.98
C ILE A 112 38.91 22.17 -4.04
N LEU A 113 38.86 21.04 -3.34
CA LEU A 113 39.89 20.65 -2.38
C LEU A 113 41.25 20.41 -3.08
N THR A 114 41.23 19.70 -4.21
CA THR A 114 42.45 19.46 -5.01
C THR A 114 43.01 20.75 -5.61
N TYR A 115 42.15 21.72 -5.97
CA TYR A 115 42.57 23.04 -6.42
C TYR A 115 43.20 23.88 -5.30
N ILE A 116 42.60 23.91 -4.10
CA ILE A 116 43.08 24.71 -2.96
C ILE A 116 44.47 24.26 -2.49
N PHE A 117 44.68 22.94 -2.37
CA PHE A 117 45.93 22.43 -1.79
C PHE A 117 47.11 22.43 -2.76
N SER A 118 46.90 22.70 -4.06
CA SER A 118 47.90 22.72 -5.14
C SER A 118 48.67 21.41 -5.37
N GLU A 119 48.93 20.62 -4.32
CA GLU A 119 49.41 19.25 -4.36
C GLU A 119 48.22 18.28 -4.40
N ALA A 120 48.06 17.62 -5.56
CA ALA A 120 46.97 16.68 -5.78
C ALA A 120 46.97 15.51 -4.78
N SER A 121 48.15 15.03 -4.35
CA SER A 121 48.31 13.95 -3.37
C SER A 121 47.72 14.31 -2.00
N PHE A 122 48.03 15.52 -1.51
CA PHE A 122 47.52 15.99 -0.23
C PHE A 122 46.01 16.23 -0.28
N GLY A 123 45.52 16.89 -1.33
CA GLY A 123 44.08 17.10 -1.54
C GLY A 123 43.28 15.79 -1.59
N MET A 124 43.78 14.78 -2.31
CA MET A 124 43.16 13.44 -2.36
C MET A 124 43.19 12.72 -1.01
N THR A 125 44.25 12.89 -0.23
CA THR A 125 44.34 12.34 1.13
C THR A 125 43.29 12.96 2.05
N VAL A 126 43.11 14.28 1.97
CA VAL A 126 42.09 15.00 2.75
C VAL A 126 40.68 14.58 2.33
N TRP A 127 40.44 14.44 1.02
CA TRP A 127 39.17 13.97 0.47
C TRP A 127 38.81 12.56 0.97
N GLY A 128 39.79 11.66 1.04
CA GLY A 128 39.60 10.26 1.42
C GLY A 128 38.94 10.07 2.78
N TRP A 129 39.21 10.94 3.77
CA TRP A 129 38.50 10.92 5.04
C TRP A 129 37.28 11.85 5.06
N MET A 130 37.33 12.99 4.36
CA MET A 130 36.21 13.95 4.39
C MET A 130 34.94 13.40 3.72
N GLN A 131 35.07 12.69 2.60
CA GLN A 131 33.95 12.13 1.84
C GLN A 131 33.04 11.20 2.68
N PRO A 132 33.55 10.20 3.42
CA PRO A 132 32.69 9.35 4.24
C PRO A 132 32.02 10.11 5.39
N PHE A 133 32.69 11.10 6.01
CA PHE A 133 32.06 11.94 7.05
C PHE A 133 30.93 12.80 6.50
N LEU A 134 31.14 13.47 5.36
CA LEU A 134 30.11 14.26 4.70
C LEU A 134 28.90 13.39 4.32
N SER A 135 29.17 12.20 3.77
CA SER A 135 28.13 11.24 3.40
C SER A 135 27.35 10.76 4.63
N LEU A 136 28.03 10.46 5.74
CA LEU A 136 27.40 10.07 7.00
C LEU A 136 26.50 11.15 7.57
N ILE A 137 26.97 12.41 7.59
CA ILE A 137 26.20 13.55 8.08
C ILE A 137 24.97 13.76 7.21
N PHE A 138 25.13 13.75 5.89
CA PHE A 138 24.01 13.90 4.95
C PHE A 138 22.99 12.76 5.11
N GLN A 139 23.44 11.52 5.17
CA GLN A 139 22.55 10.37 5.33
C GLN A 139 21.79 10.42 6.67
N THR A 140 22.46 10.80 7.75
CA THR A 140 21.88 10.77 9.10
C THR A 140 20.94 11.93 9.36
N PHE A 141 21.30 13.15 8.99
CA PHE A 141 20.56 14.35 9.36
C PHE A 141 19.63 14.86 8.27
N TRP A 142 19.82 14.44 7.02
CA TRP A 142 18.96 14.84 5.91
C TRP A 142 18.15 13.66 5.38
N VAL A 143 18.83 12.60 4.94
CA VAL A 143 18.17 11.51 4.22
C VAL A 143 17.25 10.71 5.14
N LEU A 144 17.73 10.29 6.30
CA LEU A 144 16.97 9.45 7.23
C LEU A 144 15.70 10.15 7.78
N PRO A 145 15.76 11.41 8.27
CA PRO A 145 14.55 12.11 8.74
C PRO A 145 13.53 12.35 7.61
N LEU A 146 14.00 12.75 6.42
CA LEU A 146 13.13 12.92 5.25
C LEU A 146 12.48 11.60 4.83
N PHE A 147 13.22 10.49 4.89
CA PHE A 147 12.69 9.17 4.59
C PHE A 147 11.56 8.77 5.55
N ILE A 148 11.78 8.94 6.86
CA ILE A 148 10.79 8.63 7.90
C ILE A 148 9.55 9.51 7.74
N LEU A 149 9.74 10.83 7.57
CA LEU A 149 8.63 11.76 7.38
C LEU A 149 7.84 11.43 6.11
N SER A 150 8.54 11.14 5.00
CA SER A 150 7.91 10.72 3.75
C SER A 150 7.06 9.47 3.96
N LYS A 151 7.55 8.44 4.65
CA LYS A 151 6.78 7.22 4.95
C LYS A 151 5.49 7.50 5.72
N ILE A 152 5.51 8.43 6.68
CA ILE A 152 4.31 8.81 7.45
C ILE A 152 3.31 9.52 6.55
N VAL A 153 3.76 10.56 5.83
CA VAL A 153 2.89 11.36 4.95
C VAL A 153 2.30 10.51 3.82
N ASN A 154 3.13 9.65 3.21
CA ASN A 154 2.70 8.73 2.18
C ASN A 154 1.62 7.78 2.69
N SER A 155 1.77 7.21 3.89
CA SER A 155 0.76 6.32 4.48
C SER A 155 -0.61 7.00 4.63
N LEU A 156 -0.64 8.29 4.99
CA LEU A 156 -1.89 9.07 5.07
C LEU A 156 -2.50 9.28 3.67
N TRP A 157 -1.68 9.66 2.68
CA TRP A 157 -2.15 9.81 1.30
C TRP A 157 -2.62 8.50 0.67
N PHE A 158 -1.98 7.38 1.00
CA PHE A 158 -2.36 6.05 0.55
C PHE A 158 -3.75 5.67 1.05
N GLN A 159 -4.05 5.99 2.32
CA GLN A 159 -5.39 5.79 2.88
C GLN A 159 -6.43 6.65 2.15
N ASP A 160 -6.17 7.95 1.96
CA ASP A 160 -7.07 8.85 1.21
C ASP A 160 -7.37 8.32 -0.20
N ILE A 161 -6.34 7.84 -0.90
CA ILE A 161 -6.45 7.26 -2.25
C ILE A 161 -7.32 6.02 -2.24
N ALA A 162 -7.07 5.11 -1.30
CA ALA A 162 -7.82 3.87 -1.21
C ALA A 162 -9.29 4.08 -0.88
N ASP A 163 -9.59 4.98 0.07
CA ASP A 163 -10.96 5.28 0.48
C ASP A 163 -11.75 5.91 -0.65
N SER A 164 -11.12 6.81 -1.40
CA SER A 164 -11.73 7.44 -2.58
C SER A 164 -11.98 6.42 -3.69
N ALA A 165 -11.00 5.56 -3.99
CA ALA A 165 -11.14 4.49 -4.98
C ALA A 165 -12.22 3.47 -4.59
N TYR A 166 -12.31 3.12 -3.30
CA TYR A 166 -13.33 2.22 -2.80
C TYR A 166 -14.73 2.82 -2.90
N LYS A 167 -14.91 4.08 -2.47
CA LYS A 167 -16.18 4.81 -2.56
C LYS A 167 -16.71 4.87 -3.99
N PHE A 168 -15.82 5.15 -4.93
CA PHE A 168 -16.14 5.20 -6.35
C PHE A 168 -16.73 3.88 -6.89
N ARG A 169 -16.17 2.74 -6.47
CA ARG A 169 -16.56 1.42 -7.00
C ARG A 169 -17.65 0.72 -6.22
N LYS A 170 -17.57 0.75 -4.90
CA LYS A 170 -18.33 -0.12 -4.00
C LYS A 170 -19.25 0.64 -3.04
N GLY A 171 -19.20 1.97 -3.05
CA GLY A 171 -19.97 2.80 -2.13
C GLY A 171 -19.30 2.95 -0.77
N ARG A 172 -20.07 3.22 0.28
CA ARG A 172 -19.50 3.63 1.58
C ARG A 172 -18.66 2.50 2.22
N PRO A 173 -17.46 2.81 2.75
CA PRO A 173 -16.68 1.86 3.54
C PRO A 173 -17.50 1.29 4.70
N GLN A 174 -17.28 0.02 5.04
CA GLN A 174 -17.84 -0.55 6.26
C GLN A 174 -17.06 -0.02 7.46
N LEU A 175 -17.74 0.72 8.33
CA LEU A 175 -17.15 1.17 9.59
C LEU A 175 -17.06 -0.02 10.55
N PHE A 176 -15.89 -0.24 11.12
CA PHE A 176 -15.76 -1.15 12.25
C PHE A 176 -16.68 -0.66 13.38
N SER A 177 -17.43 -1.60 13.98
CA SER A 177 -18.35 -1.28 15.08
C SER A 177 -17.65 -0.71 16.33
N SER A 178 -16.33 -0.83 16.43
CA SER A 178 -15.55 -0.33 17.56
C SER A 178 -14.16 0.16 17.12
N ILE A 179 -13.79 1.36 17.58
CA ILE A 179 -12.46 1.97 17.40
C ILE A 179 -11.37 1.09 18.03
N SER A 180 -11.68 0.39 19.13
CA SER A 180 -10.73 -0.53 19.76
C SER A 180 -10.36 -1.69 18.85
N LYS A 181 -11.35 -2.26 18.13
CA LYS A 181 -11.10 -3.32 17.14
C LYS A 181 -10.27 -2.80 15.96
N LEU A 182 -10.55 -1.58 15.50
CA LEU A 182 -9.79 -0.90 14.45
C LEU A 182 -8.30 -0.78 14.82
N ILE A 183 -8.03 -0.25 16.01
CA ILE A 183 -6.66 -0.06 16.51
C ILE A 183 -5.96 -1.41 16.68
N ALA A 184 -6.66 -2.40 17.26
CA ALA A 184 -6.11 -3.74 17.45
C ALA A 184 -5.73 -4.41 16.11
N ASP A 185 -6.63 -4.39 15.12
CA ASP A 185 -6.36 -4.93 13.78
C ASP A 185 -5.20 -4.21 13.09
N THR A 186 -5.13 -2.88 13.22
CA THR A 186 -4.06 -2.06 12.63
C THR A 186 -2.70 -2.38 13.26
N LEU A 187 -2.63 -2.43 14.59
CA LEU A 187 -1.40 -2.77 15.32
C LEU A 187 -0.96 -4.21 15.04
N PHE A 188 -1.91 -5.15 15.04
CA PHE A 188 -1.62 -6.54 14.74
C PHE A 188 -1.12 -6.69 13.30
N SER A 189 -1.72 -6.00 12.34
CA SER A 189 -1.26 -5.98 10.95
C SER A 189 0.15 -5.43 10.82
N LEU A 190 0.45 -4.29 11.45
CA LEU A 190 1.79 -3.70 11.44
C LEU A 190 2.86 -4.67 11.98
N ILE A 191 2.57 -5.35 13.09
CA ILE A 191 3.49 -6.31 13.71
C ILE A 191 3.68 -7.54 12.80
N VAL A 192 2.60 -8.14 12.29
CA VAL A 192 2.68 -9.30 11.41
C VAL A 192 3.47 -8.97 10.14
N GLN A 193 3.19 -7.83 9.51
CA GLN A 193 3.88 -7.37 8.31
C GLN A 193 5.36 -7.11 8.57
N GLY A 194 5.70 -6.47 9.70
CA GLY A 194 7.09 -6.23 10.11
C GLY A 194 7.86 -7.53 10.37
N LEU A 195 7.25 -8.47 11.10
CA LEU A 195 7.84 -9.79 11.32
C LEU A 195 7.98 -10.58 10.01
N PHE A 196 7.04 -10.45 9.08
CA PHE A 196 7.11 -11.12 7.78
C PHE A 196 8.22 -10.55 6.90
N LEU A 197 8.48 -9.25 6.97
CA LEU A 197 9.65 -8.64 6.32
C LEU A 197 10.95 -9.19 6.90
N VAL A 198 11.08 -9.29 8.23
CA VAL A 198 12.25 -9.89 8.89
C VAL A 198 12.39 -11.37 8.50
N GLN A 199 11.30 -12.14 8.50
CA GLN A 199 11.28 -13.52 8.01
C GLN A 199 11.83 -13.62 6.58
N SER A 200 11.43 -12.71 5.69
CA SER A 200 11.89 -12.67 4.29
C SER A 200 13.42 -12.48 4.21
N MET A 201 13.95 -11.56 5.03
CA MET A 201 15.39 -11.33 5.13
C MET A 201 16.13 -12.56 5.65
N LEU A 202 15.61 -13.23 6.68
CA LEU A 202 16.22 -14.45 7.23
C LEU A 202 16.21 -15.61 6.22
N VAL A 203 15.12 -15.77 5.47
CA VAL A 203 15.01 -16.78 4.41
C VAL A 203 16.02 -16.53 3.28
N SER A 204 16.40 -15.29 3.03
CA SER A 204 17.46 -14.96 2.06
C SER A 204 18.86 -15.45 2.46
N LEU A 205 19.08 -15.77 3.75
CA LEU A 205 20.35 -16.27 4.28
C LEU A 205 20.52 -17.80 4.12
N VAL A 206 19.52 -18.50 3.57
CA VAL A 206 19.60 -19.94 3.35
C VAL A 206 20.74 -20.25 2.37
N PRO A 207 21.75 -21.05 2.74
CA PRO A 207 22.97 -21.28 1.96
C PRO A 207 22.77 -22.31 0.83
N ILE A 208 21.63 -22.26 0.15
CA ILE A 208 21.30 -23.09 -1.01
C ILE A 208 21.25 -22.16 -2.22
N CYS A 209 22.07 -22.46 -3.23
CA CYS A 209 22.22 -21.63 -4.42
C CYS A 209 20.84 -21.31 -5.03
N PHE A 210 20.56 -20.02 -5.24
CA PHE A 210 19.30 -19.44 -5.73
C PHE A 210 18.03 -19.63 -4.88
N LEU A 211 17.93 -20.68 -4.07
CA LEU A 211 16.70 -20.98 -3.33
C LEU A 211 16.34 -19.90 -2.31
N GLY A 212 17.32 -19.40 -1.55
CA GLY A 212 17.10 -18.30 -0.59
C GLY A 212 16.56 -17.02 -1.27
N SER A 213 17.12 -16.67 -2.43
CA SER A 213 16.68 -15.51 -3.21
C SER A 213 15.28 -15.70 -3.79
N ILE A 214 14.96 -16.87 -4.33
CA ILE A 214 13.63 -17.20 -4.87
C ILE A 214 12.57 -17.14 -3.77
N LEU A 215 12.86 -17.72 -2.60
CA LEU A 215 11.94 -17.72 -1.47
C LEU A 215 11.76 -16.30 -0.91
N CYS A 216 12.83 -15.51 -0.79
CA CYS A 216 12.74 -14.11 -0.40
C CYS A 216 11.88 -13.31 -1.40
N PHE A 217 12.11 -13.49 -2.71
CA PHE A 217 11.31 -12.84 -3.75
C PHE A 217 9.82 -13.20 -3.65
N LEU A 218 9.50 -14.49 -3.42
CA LEU A 218 8.13 -14.95 -3.17
C LEU A 218 7.50 -14.23 -1.96
N HIS A 219 8.23 -14.11 -0.84
CA HIS A 219 7.71 -13.42 0.34
C HIS A 219 7.47 -11.94 0.04
N ILE A 220 8.40 -11.25 -0.60
CA ILE A 220 8.24 -9.82 -0.94
C ILE A 220 7.03 -9.61 -1.88
N CYS A 221 6.81 -10.48 -2.85
CA CYS A 221 5.62 -10.41 -3.71
C CYS A 221 4.32 -10.54 -2.91
N LEU A 222 4.22 -11.53 -2.01
CA LEU A 222 3.03 -11.73 -1.18
C LEU A 222 2.82 -10.58 -0.19
N LEU A 223 3.90 -10.02 0.35
CA LEU A 223 3.87 -8.87 1.25
C LEU A 223 3.37 -7.61 0.53
N TYR A 224 3.85 -7.34 -0.68
CA TYR A 224 3.41 -6.21 -1.49
C TYR A 224 1.95 -6.33 -1.93
N SER A 225 1.51 -7.55 -2.23
CA SER A 225 0.09 -7.84 -2.45
C SER A 225 -0.73 -7.57 -1.19
N LEU A 226 -0.29 -8.04 -0.02
CA LEU A 226 -0.96 -7.73 1.25
C LEU A 226 -1.07 -6.22 1.46
N TYR A 227 0.02 -5.47 1.30
CA TYR A 227 0.03 -4.02 1.44
C TYR A 227 -0.99 -3.34 0.52
N SER A 228 -1.05 -3.76 -0.74
CA SER A 228 -1.90 -3.13 -1.75
C SER A 228 -3.39 -3.42 -1.53
N PHE A 229 -3.72 -4.67 -1.21
CA PHE A 229 -5.10 -5.12 -1.02
C PHE A 229 -5.63 -4.84 0.39
N GLU A 230 -4.77 -4.65 1.38
CA GLU A 230 -5.18 -4.37 2.76
C GLU A 230 -6.13 -3.18 2.82
N TYR A 231 -5.84 -2.08 2.14
CA TYR A 231 -6.72 -0.92 2.15
C TYR A 231 -8.14 -1.22 1.65
N LYS A 232 -8.25 -2.02 0.58
CA LYS A 232 -9.54 -2.48 0.04
C LYS A 232 -10.27 -3.36 1.06
N TRP A 233 -9.58 -4.32 1.64
CA TRP A 233 -10.18 -5.28 2.57
C TRP A 233 -10.53 -4.64 3.91
N PHE A 234 -9.76 -3.64 4.33
CA PHE A 234 -10.06 -2.78 5.46
C PHE A 234 -11.38 -2.05 5.24
N ASN A 235 -11.58 -1.46 4.04
CA ASN A 235 -12.85 -0.84 3.66
C ASN A 235 -14.03 -1.83 3.52
N MET A 236 -13.75 -3.12 3.37
CA MET A 236 -14.74 -4.21 3.45
C MET A 236 -14.99 -4.74 4.87
N GLY A 237 -14.29 -4.21 5.88
CA GLY A 237 -14.38 -4.69 7.26
C GLY A 237 -13.77 -6.08 7.49
N TRP A 238 -12.84 -6.53 6.64
CA TRP A 238 -12.17 -7.81 6.84
C TRP A 238 -11.10 -7.67 7.91
N GLU A 239 -11.07 -8.56 8.90
CA GLU A 239 -9.98 -8.64 9.89
C GLU A 239 -8.71 -9.27 9.29
N LEU A 240 -7.55 -9.01 9.89
CA LEU A 240 -6.26 -9.46 9.38
C LEU A 240 -6.21 -10.97 9.13
N HIS A 241 -6.69 -11.80 10.06
CA HIS A 241 -6.68 -13.26 9.89
C HIS A 241 -7.39 -13.71 8.61
N LYS A 242 -8.49 -13.04 8.26
CA LYS A 242 -9.22 -13.30 7.01
C LYS A 242 -8.39 -12.87 5.80
N ARG A 243 -7.74 -11.70 5.84
CA ARG A 243 -6.86 -11.19 4.77
C ARG A 243 -5.70 -12.15 4.49
N LEU A 244 -5.00 -12.58 5.54
CA LEU A 244 -3.87 -13.52 5.43
C LEU A 244 -4.34 -14.87 4.88
N THR A 245 -5.40 -15.45 5.46
CA THR A 245 -5.95 -16.73 4.99
C THR A 245 -6.35 -16.64 3.52
N TYR A 246 -6.98 -15.54 3.10
CA TYR A 246 -7.38 -15.35 1.71
C TYR A 246 -6.16 -15.30 0.75
N ILE A 247 -5.06 -14.69 1.15
CA ILE A 247 -3.81 -14.71 0.38
C ILE A 247 -3.23 -16.12 0.32
N GLU A 248 -3.15 -16.84 1.44
CA GLU A 248 -2.55 -18.18 1.49
C GLU A 248 -3.29 -19.20 0.60
N TYR A 249 -4.63 -19.10 0.52
CA TYR A 249 -5.45 -19.97 -0.33
C TYR A 249 -5.46 -19.58 -1.81
N ASN A 250 -5.16 -18.33 -2.14
CA ASN A 250 -5.14 -17.82 -3.52
C ASN A 250 -3.74 -17.27 -3.89
N TRP A 251 -2.71 -17.87 -3.30
CA TRP A 251 -1.33 -17.39 -3.39
C TRP A 251 -0.82 -17.20 -4.82
N PRO A 252 -1.21 -17.99 -5.86
CA PRO A 252 -0.66 -17.78 -7.21
C PRO A 252 -1.04 -16.40 -7.75
N TYR A 253 -2.27 -15.96 -7.52
CA TYR A 253 -2.74 -14.65 -7.95
C TYR A 253 -1.98 -13.53 -7.23
N PHE A 254 -1.85 -13.62 -5.91
CA PHE A 254 -1.17 -12.59 -5.12
C PHE A 254 0.35 -12.60 -5.32
N PHE A 255 0.95 -13.75 -5.61
CA PHE A 255 2.33 -13.81 -6.06
C PHE A 255 2.46 -13.03 -7.36
N GLY A 256 1.64 -13.35 -8.37
CA GLY A 256 1.62 -12.64 -9.66
C GLY A 256 1.42 -11.13 -9.54
N PHE A 257 0.48 -10.69 -8.69
CA PHE A 257 0.20 -9.27 -8.48
C PHE A 257 1.38 -8.51 -7.86
N GLY A 258 2.14 -9.16 -6.98
CA GLY A 258 3.29 -8.55 -6.33
C GLY A 258 4.53 -8.44 -7.21
N ILE A 259 4.66 -9.29 -8.25
CA ILE A 259 5.86 -9.38 -9.09
C ILE A 259 6.31 -8.03 -9.64
N PRO A 260 5.46 -7.22 -10.30
CA PRO A 260 5.96 -6.00 -10.95
C PRO A 260 6.54 -5.00 -9.95
N LEU A 261 5.90 -4.82 -8.78
CA LEU A 261 6.45 -3.95 -7.74
C LEU A 261 7.73 -4.54 -7.12
N ALA A 262 7.74 -5.84 -6.84
CA ALA A 262 8.89 -6.53 -6.27
C ALA A 262 10.12 -6.42 -7.18
N VAL A 263 9.98 -6.67 -8.49
CA VAL A 263 11.06 -6.54 -9.47
C VAL A 263 11.60 -5.12 -9.48
N VAL A 264 10.74 -4.12 -9.65
CA VAL A 264 11.19 -2.72 -9.82
C VAL A 264 11.85 -2.19 -8.54
N THR A 265 11.40 -2.61 -7.36
CA THR A 265 12.04 -2.23 -6.08
C THR A 265 13.35 -2.95 -5.79
N GLN A 266 13.65 -4.06 -6.48
CA GLN A 266 14.92 -4.80 -6.33
C GLN A 266 16.00 -4.37 -7.33
N LEU A 267 15.65 -3.57 -8.36
CA LEU A 267 16.63 -3.03 -9.32
C LEU A 267 17.65 -2.09 -8.66
N PRO A 268 17.27 -1.18 -7.75
CA PRO A 268 18.24 -0.30 -7.09
C PRO A 268 19.10 -1.06 -6.08
N GLY A 269 20.40 -0.78 -6.05
CA GLY A 269 21.33 -1.34 -5.06
C GLY A 269 21.24 -0.71 -3.66
N SER A 270 20.36 0.29 -3.46
CA SER A 270 20.21 1.02 -2.19
C SER A 270 18.79 0.88 -1.66
N TYR A 271 18.66 0.41 -0.42
CA TYR A 271 17.36 0.29 0.28
C TYR A 271 16.58 1.61 0.32
N ILE A 272 17.29 2.74 0.39
CA ILE A 272 16.67 4.07 0.39
C ILE A 272 16.04 4.34 -0.97
N VAL A 273 16.76 4.09 -2.05
CA VAL A 273 16.27 4.27 -3.42
C VAL A 273 15.14 3.28 -3.73
N SER A 274 15.27 2.03 -3.31
CA SER A 274 14.18 1.04 -3.38
C SER A 274 12.93 1.52 -2.63
N GLY A 275 13.11 2.17 -1.48
CA GLY A 275 12.04 2.81 -0.73
C GLY A 275 11.37 3.97 -1.47
N CYS A 276 12.13 4.81 -2.18
CA CYS A 276 11.59 5.87 -3.03
C CYS A 276 10.75 5.30 -4.17
N VAL A 277 11.31 4.31 -4.88
CA VAL A 277 10.65 3.60 -5.98
C VAL A 277 9.34 2.97 -5.51
N PHE A 278 9.38 2.30 -4.35
CA PHE A 278 8.18 1.77 -3.72
C PHE A 278 7.15 2.87 -3.49
N SER A 279 7.52 3.97 -2.81
CA SER A 279 6.57 5.04 -2.49
C SER A 279 5.95 5.70 -3.72
N ILE A 280 6.71 5.85 -4.81
CA ILE A 280 6.23 6.41 -6.08
C ILE A 280 5.18 5.49 -6.73
N LEU A 281 5.45 4.19 -6.78
CA LEU A 281 4.61 3.23 -7.51
C LEU A 281 3.43 2.72 -6.66
N PHE A 282 3.60 2.61 -5.35
CA PHE A 282 2.64 1.96 -4.46
C PHE A 282 1.21 2.53 -4.53
N PRO A 283 0.97 3.85 -4.66
CA PRO A 283 -0.37 4.40 -4.94
C PRO A 283 -1.10 3.74 -6.12
N LEU A 284 -0.37 3.41 -7.18
CA LEU A 284 -0.91 2.79 -8.38
C LEU A 284 -1.34 1.35 -8.08
N PHE A 285 -0.57 0.64 -7.25
CA PHE A 285 -0.90 -0.71 -6.82
C PHE A 285 -2.09 -0.74 -5.85
N ILE A 286 -2.27 0.28 -5.01
CA ILE A 286 -3.50 0.44 -4.20
C ILE A 286 -4.74 0.58 -5.10
N LEU A 287 -4.63 1.39 -6.16
CA LEU A 287 -5.72 1.55 -7.12
C LEU A 287 -6.00 0.25 -7.88
N SER A 288 -4.95 -0.41 -8.39
CA SER A 288 -5.03 -1.74 -9.00
C SER A 288 -5.72 -2.74 -8.07
N GLY A 289 -5.33 -2.80 -6.80
CA GLY A 289 -5.90 -3.71 -5.81
C GLY A 289 -7.39 -3.46 -5.57
N ASN A 290 -7.80 -2.18 -5.46
CA ASN A 290 -9.20 -1.78 -5.33
C ASN A 290 -10.05 -2.21 -6.54
N GLU A 291 -9.50 -2.06 -7.73
CA GLU A 291 -10.14 -2.40 -9.00
C GLU A 291 -10.18 -3.91 -9.29
N ALA A 292 -9.16 -4.63 -8.83
CA ALA A 292 -8.94 -6.04 -9.09
C ALA A 292 -10.07 -6.93 -8.56
N THR A 293 -10.35 -8.00 -9.29
CA THR A 293 -11.22 -9.08 -8.85
C THR A 293 -10.40 -10.36 -8.87
N PRO A 294 -9.72 -10.70 -7.75
CA PRO A 294 -8.87 -11.87 -7.68
C PRO A 294 -9.62 -13.11 -8.13
N VAL A 295 -8.98 -13.91 -8.98
CA VAL A 295 -9.55 -15.20 -9.39
C VAL A 295 -9.44 -16.13 -8.20
N SER A 296 -10.57 -16.41 -7.55
CA SER A 296 -10.65 -17.38 -6.46
C SER A 296 -10.52 -18.79 -7.01
N THR A 297 -9.29 -19.21 -7.27
CA THR A 297 -8.97 -20.61 -7.53
C THR A 297 -8.58 -21.16 -6.17
N ALA A 298 -9.55 -21.64 -5.39
CA ALA A 298 -9.27 -22.22 -4.08
C ALA A 298 -8.28 -23.37 -4.29
N ASN A 299 -7.00 -23.10 -4.05
CA ASN A 299 -5.96 -24.05 -4.35
C ASN A 299 -6.02 -25.15 -3.29
N GLN A 300 -5.89 -26.41 -3.69
CA GLN A 300 -5.91 -27.53 -2.74
C GLN A 300 -4.73 -27.46 -1.77
N TYR A 301 -3.66 -26.74 -2.15
CA TYR A 301 -2.44 -26.57 -1.38
C TYR A 301 -2.22 -25.09 -0.99
N PRO A 302 -2.71 -24.65 0.19
CA PRO A 302 -2.48 -23.30 0.68
C PRO A 302 -1.02 -23.09 1.11
N LEU A 303 -0.43 -21.96 0.73
CA LEU A 303 0.95 -21.60 1.11
C LEU A 303 0.93 -20.83 2.44
N LYS A 304 1.14 -21.57 3.54
CA LYS A 304 1.04 -21.06 4.94
C LYS A 304 2.24 -20.22 5.41
N LEU A 305 2.75 -19.34 4.55
CA LEU A 305 3.96 -18.55 4.84
C LEU A 305 3.77 -17.52 5.96
N PHE A 306 2.54 -17.06 6.21
CA PHE A 306 2.25 -16.11 7.29
C PHE A 306 2.05 -16.78 8.65
N SER A 307 1.90 -18.11 8.69
CA SER A 307 1.62 -18.83 9.94
C SER A 307 2.71 -18.66 11.02
N PRO A 308 4.02 -18.70 10.70
CA PRO A 308 5.08 -18.48 11.70
C PRO A 308 4.99 -17.09 12.34
N VAL A 309 4.83 -16.05 11.53
CA VAL A 309 4.75 -14.67 12.05
C VAL A 309 3.48 -14.44 12.84
N VAL A 310 2.35 -15.02 12.44
CA VAL A 310 1.09 -14.96 13.21
C VAL A 310 1.26 -15.63 14.58
N ALA A 311 1.95 -16.78 14.66
CA ALA A 311 2.22 -17.44 15.93
C ALA A 311 3.09 -16.57 16.85
N ILE A 312 4.13 -15.94 16.30
CA ILE A 312 4.99 -15.01 17.05
C ILE A 312 4.20 -13.79 17.51
N SER A 313 3.39 -13.17 16.64
CA SER A 313 2.56 -12.02 16.99
C SER A 313 1.56 -12.35 18.09
N ASN A 314 0.85 -13.48 17.99
CA ASN A 314 -0.08 -13.94 19.03
C ASN A 314 0.62 -14.13 20.37
N THR A 315 1.83 -14.71 20.37
CA THR A 315 2.64 -14.88 21.58
C THR A 315 3.02 -13.53 22.17
N LEU A 316 3.45 -12.57 21.36
CA LEU A 316 3.80 -11.22 21.81
C LEU A 316 2.61 -10.52 22.47
N PHE A 317 1.46 -10.49 21.80
CA PHE A 317 0.24 -9.86 22.33
C PHE A 317 -0.26 -10.52 23.61
N SER A 318 -0.22 -11.86 23.70
CA SER A 318 -0.64 -12.59 24.90
C SER A 318 0.24 -12.29 26.13
N ARG A 319 1.51 -11.92 25.92
CA ARG A 319 2.44 -11.54 26.99
C ARG A 319 2.28 -10.08 27.42
N THR A 320 1.98 -9.19 26.48
CA THR A 320 1.84 -7.75 26.76
C THR A 320 0.47 -7.39 27.33
N MET A 321 -0.58 -8.14 26.99
CA MET A 321 -1.91 -8.00 27.58
C MET A 321 -2.26 -9.25 28.39
N PRO A 322 -1.75 -9.39 29.62
CA PRO A 322 -2.28 -10.40 30.54
C PRO A 322 -3.74 -10.07 30.78
N VAL A 323 -4.63 -10.86 30.16
CA VAL A 323 -6.06 -10.82 30.46
C VAL A 323 -6.18 -10.98 31.96
N HIS A 324 -6.62 -9.91 32.64
CA HIS A 324 -6.98 -9.99 34.04
C HIS A 324 -8.20 -10.90 34.10
N ARG A 325 -7.96 -12.21 34.27
CA ARG A 325 -9.00 -13.18 34.60
C ARG A 325 -9.51 -12.78 35.97
N THR A 326 -10.58 -12.02 36.03
CA THR A 326 -11.37 -11.89 37.24
C THR A 326 -11.79 -13.31 37.63
N PRO A 327 -11.42 -13.81 38.83
CA PRO A 327 -11.90 -15.09 39.32
C PRO A 327 -13.43 -15.06 39.38
N GLY A 328 -14.06 -16.16 38.94
CA GLY A 328 -15.47 -16.22 38.58
C GLY A 328 -16.44 -15.64 39.60
N LEU A 329 -17.43 -14.92 39.08
CA LEU A 329 -18.74 -14.90 39.73
C LEU A 329 -19.27 -16.33 39.72
N THR A 330 -19.45 -16.86 40.91
CA THR A 330 -20.16 -18.11 41.17
C THR A 330 -21.52 -18.10 40.48
N THR A 331 -21.73 -19.06 39.58
CA THR A 331 -23.05 -19.40 39.02
C THR A 331 -23.99 -19.77 40.17
N PRO A 332 -25.22 -19.21 40.25
CA PRO A 332 -26.22 -19.72 41.17
C PRO A 332 -26.62 -21.12 40.75
N SER A 333 -26.54 -22.08 41.68
CA SER A 333 -27.04 -23.44 41.51
C SER A 333 -28.56 -23.42 41.33
N HIS A 334 -29.04 -23.87 40.17
CA HIS A 334 -30.46 -24.24 40.01
C HIS A 334 -30.72 -25.58 40.72
N PRO A 335 -31.77 -25.70 41.55
CA PRO A 335 -32.13 -26.99 42.13
C PRO A 335 -32.81 -27.87 41.07
N VAL A 336 -32.30 -29.09 40.94
CA VAL A 336 -32.88 -30.18 40.16
C VAL A 336 -34.24 -30.54 40.74
N THR A 337 -35.31 -30.38 39.97
CA THR A 337 -36.64 -30.91 40.33
C THR A 337 -36.81 -32.30 39.72
N THR A 338 -36.84 -33.30 40.59
CA THR A 338 -37.03 -34.71 40.26
C THR A 338 -38.48 -34.96 39.82
N GLN A 339 -38.69 -35.28 38.54
CA GLN A 339 -40.00 -35.68 38.02
C GLN A 339 -40.25 -37.16 38.34
N LYS A 340 -41.11 -37.45 39.32
CA LYS A 340 -41.57 -38.82 39.62
C LYS A 340 -42.53 -39.28 38.52
N SER A 341 -42.12 -40.31 37.79
CA SER A 341 -42.99 -41.19 37.01
C SER A 341 -44.04 -41.81 37.92
N ARG A 342 -45.32 -41.69 37.55
CA ARG A 342 -46.46 -42.35 38.21
C ARG A 342 -47.18 -43.20 37.16
N THR A 343 -46.81 -44.46 37.11
CA THR A 343 -47.63 -45.53 36.53
C THR A 343 -48.83 -45.78 37.44
N LYS A 344 -50.04 -45.71 36.88
CA LYS A 344 -51.15 -46.61 37.15
C LYS A 344 -52.12 -46.56 35.98
#